data_AF-A0A0M9DKZ9-F1
#
_entry.id   AF-A0A0M9DKZ9-F1
#
_cell.length_a   1.000
_cell.length_b   1.000
_cell.length_c   1.000
_cell.angle_alpha   90.00
_cell.angle_beta   90.00
_cell.angle_gamma   90.00
#
_symmetry.space_group_name_H-M   'P 1'
#
loop_
_entity.id
_entity.type
_entity.pdbx_description
1 polymer ?
#
loop_
_entity_poly.entity_id
_entity_poly.type
_entity_poly.pdbx_seq_one_letter_code
_entity_poly.pdbx_strand_id
1 'polypeptide(L)'
;MRNILKVACLLVLLVIFLPKEAHAASFRDLTDETLATEIDYLVEQGIIAGYPNNIFKPNDYVTRAQVAIMLTRALGLNTVGVENPQYQDVPTTHKYYKEIAAVQNAGIFKVASNFKPNATLSRGEMAIVLQRAFQLKGNDPHYYFTDVTKQTPGYQAILAVAHNHIVKGYSDRSFKPNQPLTRAHFSAFLARAMTLTKPNLVKDRRFIYTYNYYSLGDHKRYTLNYKYDHFDGKNDVWTVTDANTGKRVYYELLYNGIDVYGEALVTDDDYASHYDLYIQTPLRIGVIEHEDEPKVTMGSRITVKSTNDTVQAGEVQYTGAIVFEITSIFTDAVTTCYYVDNVGLVKMLHNDKVVYELLDRTLK
;
A
#
# COMPACT_ATOMS: atom_id res chain seq x y z
N MET A 1 -11.17 -52.00 -17.03
CA MET A 1 -10.94 -51.43 -15.69
C MET A 1 -9.60 -50.68 -15.53
N ARG A 2 -9.00 -50.13 -16.60
CA ARG A 2 -7.66 -49.46 -16.51
C ARG A 2 -7.65 -47.95 -16.82
N ASN A 3 -8.83 -47.36 -17.06
CA ASN A 3 -8.96 -45.94 -17.42
C ASN A 3 -9.79 -45.12 -16.41
N ILE A 4 -10.41 -45.75 -15.40
CA ILE A 4 -11.20 -45.05 -14.37
C ILE A 4 -10.31 -44.60 -13.19
N LEU A 5 -9.12 -45.19 -13.03
CA LEU A 5 -8.21 -44.86 -11.92
C LEU A 5 -7.38 -43.59 -12.16
N LYS A 6 -7.25 -43.11 -13.41
CA LYS A 6 -6.46 -41.89 -13.72
C LYS A 6 -7.25 -40.59 -13.55
N VAL A 7 -8.58 -40.65 -13.62
CA VAL A 7 -9.44 -39.46 -13.45
C VAL A 7 -9.63 -39.14 -11.95
N ALA A 8 -9.52 -40.14 -11.06
CA ALA A 8 -9.62 -39.93 -9.62
C ALA A 8 -8.38 -39.25 -9.00
N CYS A 9 -7.17 -39.44 -9.56
CA CYS A 9 -5.97 -38.77 -9.05
C CYS A 9 -5.82 -37.31 -9.50
N LEU A 10 -6.46 -36.89 -10.60
CA LEU A 10 -6.38 -35.50 -11.09
C LEU A 10 -7.31 -34.55 -10.31
N LEU A 11 -8.41 -35.07 -9.75
CA LEU A 11 -9.36 -34.29 -8.94
C LEU A 11 -8.92 -34.08 -7.49
N VAL A 12 -8.04 -34.93 -6.95
CA VAL A 12 -7.51 -34.77 -5.58
C VAL A 12 -6.35 -33.74 -5.54
N LEU A 13 -5.68 -33.48 -6.66
CA LEU A 13 -4.61 -32.48 -6.76
C LEU A 13 -5.10 -31.03 -6.91
N LEU A 14 -6.38 -30.80 -7.23
CA LEU A 14 -6.95 -29.46 -7.39
C LEU A 14 -7.51 -28.85 -6.09
N VAL A 15 -7.63 -29.62 -5.00
CA VAL A 15 -8.21 -29.15 -3.74
C VAL A 15 -7.17 -28.50 -2.80
N ILE A 16 -5.87 -28.52 -3.15
CA ILE A 16 -4.80 -27.96 -2.30
C ILE A 16 -4.55 -26.46 -2.56
N PHE A 17 -5.21 -25.86 -3.56
CA PHE A 17 -5.15 -24.42 -3.84
C PHE A 17 -6.53 -23.76 -3.78
N LEU A 18 -7.37 -24.14 -2.81
CA LEU A 18 -8.40 -23.19 -2.41
C LEU A 18 -7.66 -21.97 -1.81
N PRO A 19 -7.84 -20.75 -2.35
CA PRO A 19 -7.37 -19.57 -1.65
C PRO A 19 -7.95 -19.66 -0.25
N LYS A 20 -7.08 -19.58 0.77
CA LYS A 20 -7.56 -19.38 2.13
C LYS A 20 -8.46 -18.16 2.06
N GLU A 21 -9.74 -18.32 2.34
CA GLU A 21 -10.59 -17.19 2.68
C GLU A 21 -9.99 -16.61 3.97
N ALA A 22 -9.06 -15.67 3.79
CA ALA A 22 -8.62 -14.80 4.85
C ALA A 22 -9.77 -13.83 5.05
N HIS A 23 -10.71 -14.21 5.91
CA HIS A 23 -11.64 -13.24 6.47
C HIS A 23 -10.77 -12.23 7.23
N ALA A 24 -10.74 -10.97 6.79
CA ALA A 24 -10.14 -9.88 7.54
C ALA A 24 -10.63 -10.00 8.99
N ALA A 25 -9.70 -10.18 9.94
CA ALA A 25 -10.07 -10.46 11.31
C ALA A 25 -10.58 -9.16 11.94
N SER A 26 -11.90 -8.97 11.96
CA SER A 26 -12.49 -7.85 12.70
C SER A 26 -12.23 -8.04 14.19
N PHE A 27 -11.29 -7.27 14.73
CA PHE A 27 -10.98 -7.24 16.15
C PHE A 27 -11.96 -6.32 16.88
N ARG A 28 -12.58 -6.82 17.95
CA ARG A 28 -13.63 -6.10 18.69
C ARG A 28 -13.13 -4.85 19.39
N ASP A 29 -11.84 -4.79 19.70
CA ASP A 29 -11.18 -3.70 20.40
C ASP A 29 -10.37 -2.77 19.47
N LEU A 30 -10.39 -3.02 18.15
CA LEU A 30 -9.82 -2.13 17.15
C LEU A 30 -10.91 -1.19 16.62
N THR A 31 -11.14 -0.09 17.33
CA THR A 31 -12.18 0.90 16.97
C THR A 31 -11.65 2.07 16.16
N ASP A 32 -10.33 2.17 16.01
CA ASP A 32 -9.69 3.20 15.21
C ASP A 32 -9.61 2.74 13.75
N GLU A 33 -10.56 3.21 12.94
CA GLU A 33 -10.65 2.88 11.52
C GLU A 33 -9.45 3.38 10.71
N THR A 34 -8.71 4.39 11.20
CA THR A 34 -7.58 4.98 10.48
C THR A 34 -6.35 4.07 10.41
N LEU A 35 -6.30 3.02 11.24
CA LEU A 35 -5.22 2.02 11.25
C LEU A 35 -5.72 0.61 10.87
N ALA A 36 -7.03 0.45 10.66
CA ALA A 36 -7.64 -0.85 10.43
C ALA A 36 -7.11 -1.49 9.15
N THR A 37 -7.02 -0.72 8.06
CA THR A 37 -6.54 -1.22 6.75
C THR A 37 -5.13 -1.81 6.86
N GLU A 38 -4.20 -1.14 7.55
CA GLU A 38 -2.84 -1.66 7.74
C GLU A 38 -2.77 -2.92 8.61
N ILE A 39 -3.59 -2.97 9.66
CA ILE A 39 -3.63 -4.11 10.58
C ILE A 39 -4.24 -5.31 9.87
N ASP A 40 -5.35 -5.13 9.17
CA ASP A 40 -6.00 -6.19 8.39
C ASP A 40 -5.04 -6.78 7.37
N TYR A 41 -4.30 -5.93 6.64
CA TYR A 41 -3.24 -6.38 5.75
C TYR A 41 -2.21 -7.28 6.46
N LEU A 42 -1.70 -6.88 7.62
CA LEU A 42 -0.73 -7.73 8.34
C LEU A 42 -1.34 -9.03 8.87
N VAL A 43 -2.64 -9.07 9.15
CA VAL A 43 -3.36 -10.31 9.51
C VAL A 43 -3.46 -11.23 8.30
N GLU A 44 -3.87 -10.69 7.14
CA GLU A 44 -3.98 -11.42 5.88
C GLU A 44 -2.62 -12.00 5.44
N GLN A 45 -1.54 -11.24 5.63
CA GLN A 45 -0.18 -11.71 5.39
C GLN A 45 0.35 -12.69 6.47
N GLY A 46 -0.44 -12.98 7.51
CA GLY A 46 -0.06 -13.90 8.60
C GLY A 46 1.07 -13.39 9.50
N ILE A 47 1.34 -12.08 9.48
CA ILE A 47 2.43 -11.45 10.23
C ILE A 47 2.01 -11.22 11.67
N ILE A 48 0.80 -10.71 11.86
CA ILE A 48 0.18 -10.52 13.17
C ILE A 48 -1.04 -11.42 13.32
N ALA A 49 -1.36 -11.74 14.56
CA ALA A 49 -2.58 -12.44 14.93
C ALA A 49 -3.14 -11.82 16.21
N GLY A 50 -4.46 -11.83 16.36
CA GLY A 50 -5.11 -11.46 17.60
C GLY A 50 -4.91 -12.49 18.70
N TYR A 51 -5.43 -12.14 19.86
CA TYR A 51 -5.65 -12.99 21.01
C TYR A 51 -7.02 -13.68 20.90
N PRO A 52 -7.29 -14.72 21.72
CA PRO A 52 -8.61 -15.33 21.81
C PRO A 52 -9.73 -14.29 21.96
N ASN A 53 -10.93 -14.63 21.46
CA ASN A 53 -12.12 -13.77 21.45
C ASN A 53 -12.02 -12.51 20.57
N ASN A 54 -11.24 -12.57 19.48
CA ASN A 54 -11.07 -11.48 18.51
C ASN A 54 -10.60 -10.17 19.14
N ILE A 55 -9.58 -10.26 20.00
CA ILE A 55 -8.96 -9.11 20.69
C ILE A 55 -7.57 -8.86 20.12
N PHE A 56 -7.23 -7.61 19.78
CA PHE A 56 -5.91 -7.25 19.25
C PHE A 56 -4.98 -6.60 20.28
N LYS A 57 -5.55 -5.88 21.24
CA LYS A 57 -4.88 -4.99 22.20
C LYS A 57 -4.13 -3.84 21.52
N PRO A 58 -4.81 -2.95 20.77
CA PRO A 58 -4.16 -1.89 19.99
C PRO A 58 -3.39 -0.89 20.85
N ASN A 59 -3.82 -0.69 22.10
CA ASN A 59 -3.28 0.30 23.04
C ASN A 59 -2.17 -0.26 23.95
N ASP A 60 -1.93 -1.58 23.96
CA ASP A 60 -0.80 -2.16 24.67
C ASP A 60 0.51 -1.70 24.01
N TYR A 61 1.53 -1.41 24.81
CA TYR A 61 2.86 -1.11 24.26
C TYR A 61 3.49 -2.36 23.64
N VAL A 62 4.09 -2.18 22.47
CA VAL A 62 4.78 -3.27 21.77
C VAL A 62 6.13 -3.55 22.42
N THR A 63 6.40 -4.81 22.69
CA THR A 63 7.69 -5.27 23.22
C THR A 63 8.70 -5.54 22.11
N ARG A 64 9.99 -5.47 22.44
CA ARG A 64 11.08 -5.78 21.51
C ARG A 64 11.00 -7.21 20.96
N ALA A 65 10.58 -8.18 21.77
CA ALA A 65 10.38 -9.55 21.30
C ALA A 65 9.20 -9.66 20.31
N GLN A 66 8.08 -8.96 20.55
CA GLN A 66 6.97 -8.93 19.60
C GLN A 66 7.39 -8.31 18.26
N VAL A 67 8.17 -7.23 18.29
CA VAL A 67 8.74 -6.61 17.10
C VAL A 67 9.66 -7.57 16.34
N ALA A 68 10.51 -8.33 17.05
CA ALA A 68 11.36 -9.34 16.42
C ALA A 68 10.54 -10.42 15.68
N ILE A 69 9.45 -10.89 16.27
CA ILE A 69 8.54 -11.86 15.64
C ILE A 69 7.89 -11.26 14.39
N MET A 70 7.35 -10.04 14.50
CA MET A 70 6.70 -9.36 13.37
C MET A 70 7.67 -9.15 12.21
N LEU A 71 8.89 -8.68 12.48
CA LEU A 71 9.92 -8.46 11.46
C LEU A 71 10.44 -9.76 10.84
N THR A 72 10.61 -10.82 11.65
CA THR A 72 10.99 -12.15 11.14
C THR A 72 9.98 -12.65 10.13
N ARG A 73 8.68 -12.51 10.42
CA ARG A 73 7.59 -12.91 9.51
C ARG A 73 7.50 -12.00 8.29
N ALA A 74 7.50 -10.69 8.50
CA ALA A 74 7.38 -9.69 7.44
C ALA A 74 8.49 -9.82 6.37
N LEU A 75 9.70 -10.17 6.80
CA LEU A 75 10.86 -10.31 5.91
C LEU A 75 11.14 -11.76 5.49
N GLY A 76 10.35 -12.73 5.96
CA GLY A 76 10.59 -14.15 5.71
C GLY A 76 11.96 -14.65 6.19
N LEU A 77 12.48 -14.12 7.31
CA LEU A 77 13.82 -14.47 7.80
C LEU A 77 13.90 -15.95 8.20
N ASN A 78 15.01 -16.59 7.86
CA ASN A 78 15.27 -17.97 8.27
C ASN A 78 15.49 -18.06 9.79
N THR A 79 14.75 -18.96 10.43
CA THR A 79 14.84 -19.26 11.87
C THR A 79 15.51 -20.61 12.17
N VAL A 80 15.95 -21.32 11.13
CA VAL A 80 16.69 -22.59 11.22
C VAL A 80 18.18 -22.30 11.09
N GLY A 81 18.97 -22.83 12.02
CA GLY A 81 20.44 -22.68 11.99
C GLY A 81 20.92 -21.25 12.25
N VAL A 82 20.14 -20.44 12.97
CA VAL A 82 20.54 -19.08 13.35
C VAL A 82 21.83 -19.10 14.18
N GLU A 83 22.76 -18.19 13.88
CA GLU A 83 23.92 -17.94 14.73
C GLU A 83 23.47 -17.42 16.09
N ASN A 84 24.20 -17.81 17.15
CA ASN A 84 23.85 -17.40 18.50
C ASN A 84 24.10 -15.90 18.69
N PRO A 85 23.07 -15.09 19.01
CA PRO A 85 23.20 -13.65 19.11
C PRO A 85 24.00 -13.16 20.34
N GLN A 86 24.42 -14.07 21.23
CA GLN A 86 25.22 -13.79 22.43
C GLN A 86 24.56 -12.81 23.42
N TYR A 87 23.23 -12.69 23.40
CA TYR A 87 22.48 -11.95 24.41
C TYR A 87 22.42 -12.75 25.71
N GLN A 88 22.87 -12.16 26.82
CA GLN A 88 22.90 -12.81 28.13
C GLN A 88 21.49 -13.06 28.71
N ASP A 89 20.51 -12.24 28.33
CA ASP A 89 19.12 -12.31 28.76
C ASP A 89 18.20 -13.07 27.79
N VAL A 90 18.76 -13.73 26.77
CA VAL A 90 18.02 -14.57 25.82
C VAL A 90 18.74 -15.92 25.64
N PRO A 91 18.58 -16.87 26.59
CA PRO A 91 19.14 -18.21 26.42
C PRO A 91 18.51 -18.94 25.22
N THR A 92 19.17 -19.97 24.70
CA THR A 92 18.69 -20.80 23.56
C THR A 92 17.33 -21.45 23.82
N THR A 93 16.94 -21.61 25.09
CA THR A 93 15.65 -22.13 25.54
C THR A 93 14.54 -21.07 25.60
N HIS A 94 14.86 -19.79 25.41
CA HIS A 94 13.87 -18.71 25.41
C HIS A 94 12.90 -18.91 24.24
N LYS A 95 11.59 -18.77 24.50
CA LYS A 95 10.52 -19.04 23.50
C LYS A 95 10.65 -18.27 22.19
N TYR A 96 11.29 -17.10 22.20
CA TYR A 96 11.50 -16.24 21.03
C TYR A 96 12.97 -16.17 20.61
N TYR A 97 13.80 -17.12 21.06
CA TYR A 97 15.24 -17.12 20.77
C TYR A 97 15.52 -17.04 19.27
N LYS A 98 14.80 -17.85 18.47
CA LYS A 98 15.06 -17.99 17.04
C LYS A 98 14.75 -16.70 16.28
N GLU A 99 13.63 -16.05 16.57
CA GLU A 99 13.23 -14.79 15.95
C GLU A 99 14.18 -13.65 16.37
N ILE A 100 14.55 -13.59 17.66
CA ILE A 100 15.50 -12.59 18.17
C ILE A 100 16.89 -12.76 17.51
N ALA A 101 17.35 -14.00 17.38
CA ALA A 101 18.59 -14.31 16.69
C ALA A 101 18.52 -13.94 15.21
N ALA A 102 17.45 -14.31 14.50
CA ALA A 102 17.28 -14.01 13.09
C ALA A 102 17.33 -12.50 12.79
N VAL A 103 16.62 -11.67 13.56
CA VAL A 103 16.65 -10.21 13.35
C VAL A 103 17.97 -9.57 13.74
N GLN A 104 18.75 -10.16 14.64
CA GLN A 104 20.11 -9.69 14.92
C GLN A 104 21.07 -10.09 13.78
N ASN A 105 21.03 -11.34 13.34
CA ASN A 105 21.88 -11.85 12.25
C ASN A 105 21.62 -11.08 10.93
N ALA A 106 20.38 -10.62 10.72
CA ALA A 106 20.01 -9.73 9.62
C ALA A 106 20.43 -8.25 9.81
N GLY A 107 21.07 -7.92 10.93
CA GLY A 107 21.55 -6.56 11.25
C GLY A 107 20.46 -5.56 11.66
N ILE A 108 19.23 -6.01 11.88
CA ILE A 108 18.09 -5.13 12.21
C ILE A 108 18.21 -4.65 13.65
N PHE A 109 18.35 -5.60 14.58
CA PHE A 109 18.73 -5.31 15.96
C PHE A 109 20.25 -5.38 16.12
N LYS A 110 20.81 -4.48 16.92
CA LYS A 110 22.26 -4.39 17.14
C LYS A 110 22.78 -5.54 18.01
N VAL A 111 24.03 -5.92 17.79
CA VAL A 111 24.82 -6.70 18.75
C VAL A 111 24.94 -5.91 20.05
N ALA A 112 24.64 -6.56 21.18
CA ALA A 112 24.71 -5.98 22.52
C ALA A 112 24.77 -7.09 23.58
N SER A 113 25.09 -6.76 24.83
CA SER A 113 25.10 -7.74 25.93
C SER A 113 23.71 -8.27 26.28
N ASN A 114 22.67 -7.43 26.15
CA ASN A 114 21.29 -7.79 26.49
C ASN A 114 20.33 -7.31 25.40
N PHE A 115 19.36 -8.15 25.03
CA PHE A 115 18.31 -7.83 24.09
C PHE A 115 17.14 -7.10 24.74
N LYS A 116 16.83 -7.38 26.00
CA LYS A 116 15.67 -6.87 26.77
C LYS A 116 14.33 -7.22 26.11
N PRO A 117 13.97 -8.52 26.00
CA PRO A 117 12.82 -8.96 25.20
C PRO A 117 11.47 -8.37 25.64
N ASN A 118 11.29 -8.11 26.93
CA ASN A 118 10.05 -7.57 27.50
C ASN A 118 10.02 -6.03 27.57
N ALA A 119 11.12 -5.34 27.24
CA ALA A 119 11.11 -3.89 27.21
C ALA A 119 10.29 -3.39 26.02
N THR A 120 9.57 -2.29 26.23
CA THR A 120 8.79 -1.62 25.18
C THR A 120 9.71 -0.96 24.16
N LEU A 121 9.28 -0.92 22.90
CA LEU A 121 10.00 -0.23 21.83
C LEU A 121 9.59 1.25 21.77
N SER A 122 10.54 2.17 21.70
CA SER A 122 10.24 3.60 21.47
C SER A 122 9.99 3.91 19.99
N ARG A 123 9.40 5.08 19.70
CA ARG A 123 9.24 5.60 18.33
C ARG A 123 10.57 5.76 17.59
N GLY A 124 11.61 6.23 18.27
CA GLY A 124 12.95 6.35 17.69
C GLY A 124 13.57 4.98 17.39
N GLU A 125 13.40 4.00 18.28
CA GLU A 125 13.85 2.63 18.02
C GLU A 125 13.06 1.97 16.88
N MET A 126 11.75 2.23 16.77
CA MET A 126 10.93 1.82 15.62
C MET A 126 11.51 2.34 14.31
N ALA A 127 11.85 3.63 14.24
CA ALA A 127 12.45 4.18 13.03
C ALA A 127 13.75 3.46 12.66
N ILE A 128 14.62 3.19 13.63
CA ILE A 128 15.88 2.46 13.42
C ILE A 128 15.64 1.06 12.87
N VAL A 129 14.73 0.28 13.47
CA VAL A 129 14.51 -1.11 13.02
C VAL A 129 13.82 -1.17 11.68
N LEU A 130 12.87 -0.29 11.37
CA LEU A 130 12.23 -0.23 10.05
C LEU A 130 13.20 0.23 8.96
N GLN A 131 14.02 1.25 9.24
CA GLN A 131 15.05 1.69 8.30
C GLN A 131 16.00 0.55 7.94
N ARG A 132 16.47 -0.22 8.92
CA ARG A 132 17.37 -1.35 8.68
C ARG A 132 16.67 -2.51 7.97
N ALA A 133 15.47 -2.87 8.43
CA ALA A 133 14.69 -3.97 7.87
C ALA A 133 14.39 -3.79 6.37
N PHE A 134 13.98 -2.58 5.98
CA PHE A 134 13.57 -2.28 4.61
C PHE A 134 14.59 -1.44 3.83
N GLN A 135 15.79 -1.27 4.39
CA GLN A 135 16.90 -0.48 3.81
C GLN A 135 16.45 0.91 3.34
N LEU A 136 15.59 1.55 4.13
CA LEU A 136 14.97 2.83 3.76
C LEU A 136 16.02 3.93 3.63
N LYS A 137 15.92 4.68 2.54
CA LYS A 137 16.85 5.77 2.19
C LYS A 137 16.13 7.10 2.10
N GLY A 138 16.95 8.14 2.04
CA GLY A 138 16.52 9.51 1.76
C GLY A 138 16.39 10.35 3.03
N ASN A 139 16.55 11.64 2.80
CA ASN A 139 16.62 12.68 3.80
C ASN A 139 16.07 13.96 3.16
N ASP A 140 14.79 14.22 3.35
CA ASP A 140 14.22 15.45 2.83
C ASP A 140 14.54 16.60 3.81
N PRO A 141 15.28 17.64 3.37
CA PRO A 141 15.59 18.80 4.21
C PRO A 141 14.35 19.57 4.69
N HIS A 142 13.19 19.38 4.05
CA HIS A 142 11.93 20.01 4.44
C HIS A 142 11.19 19.24 5.55
N TYR A 143 11.50 17.96 5.76
CA TYR A 143 10.98 17.19 6.90
C TYR A 143 11.88 17.40 8.11
N TYR A 144 11.54 18.39 8.93
CA TYR A 144 12.14 18.60 10.24
C TYR A 144 11.11 18.41 11.34
N PHE A 145 11.54 17.76 12.43
CA PHE A 145 10.76 17.68 13.66
C PHE A 145 11.38 18.57 14.72
N THR A 146 10.54 19.27 15.48
CA THR A 146 10.97 20.27 16.48
C THR A 146 11.81 19.66 17.62
N ASP A 147 11.68 18.35 17.85
CA ASP A 147 12.36 17.58 18.91
C ASP A 147 13.40 16.58 18.39
N VAL A 148 13.82 16.71 17.12
CA VAL A 148 14.80 15.82 16.48
C VAL A 148 15.99 16.63 15.97
N THR A 149 17.18 16.35 16.51
CA THR A 149 18.44 16.96 16.09
C THR A 149 19.43 15.89 15.62
N LYS A 150 20.56 16.29 15.04
CA LYS A 150 21.63 15.36 14.63
C LYS A 150 22.16 14.50 15.80
N GLN A 151 21.93 14.91 17.05
CA GLN A 151 22.30 14.19 18.26
C GLN A 151 21.22 13.21 18.74
N THR A 152 19.98 13.30 18.23
CA THR A 152 18.91 12.37 18.56
C THR A 152 19.29 10.96 18.10
N PRO A 153 19.25 9.94 18.98
CA PRO A 153 19.48 8.56 18.59
C PRO A 153 18.53 8.15 17.46
N GLY A 154 19.08 7.64 16.36
CA GLY A 154 18.29 7.28 15.19
C GLY A 154 17.91 8.44 14.29
N TYR A 155 18.52 9.63 14.42
CA TYR A 155 18.26 10.81 13.57
C TYR A 155 18.07 10.48 12.08
N GLN A 156 19.02 9.77 11.46
CA GLN A 156 18.93 9.39 10.05
C GLN A 156 17.77 8.43 9.75
N ALA A 157 17.48 7.51 10.67
CA ALA A 157 16.37 6.59 10.53
C ALA A 157 15.02 7.31 10.61
N ILE A 158 14.91 8.30 11.50
CA ILE A 158 13.73 9.16 11.64
C ILE A 158 13.47 9.93 10.34
N LEU A 159 14.52 10.52 9.75
CA LEU A 159 14.39 11.21 8.46
C LEU A 159 13.99 10.25 7.34
N ALA A 160 14.56 9.05 7.30
CA ALA A 160 14.24 8.06 6.28
C ALA A 160 12.77 7.60 6.36
N VAL A 161 12.24 7.29 7.55
CA VAL A 161 10.82 6.89 7.67
C VAL A 161 9.85 8.03 7.39
N ALA A 162 10.26 9.28 7.65
CA ALA A 162 9.47 10.47 7.31
C ALA A 162 9.46 10.74 5.80
N HIS A 163 10.63 10.71 5.16
CA HIS A 163 10.78 10.91 3.72
C HIS A 163 10.03 9.87 2.88
N ASN A 164 9.96 8.63 3.36
CA ASN A 164 9.17 7.57 2.71
C ASN A 164 7.69 7.58 3.13
N HIS A 165 7.24 8.64 3.81
CA HIS A 165 5.88 8.87 4.27
C HIS A 165 5.30 7.79 5.22
N ILE A 166 6.14 6.92 5.77
CA ILE A 166 5.73 5.90 6.75
C ILE A 166 5.24 6.57 8.03
N VAL A 167 5.84 7.71 8.40
CA VAL A 167 5.48 8.53 9.57
C VAL A 167 5.33 10.00 9.20
N LYS A 168 4.19 10.63 9.52
CA LYS A 168 3.95 12.07 9.32
C LYS A 168 4.43 12.95 10.50
N GLY A 169 4.47 12.40 11.71
CA GLY A 169 4.70 13.16 12.95
C GLY A 169 3.39 13.63 13.60
N TYR A 170 3.50 14.46 14.62
CA TYR A 170 2.36 15.05 15.32
C TYR A 170 2.01 16.45 14.77
N SER A 171 0.81 16.95 15.07
CA SER A 171 0.34 18.28 14.64
C SER A 171 1.20 19.43 15.16
N ASP A 172 1.88 19.25 16.30
CA ASP A 172 2.84 20.19 16.88
C ASP A 172 4.24 20.16 16.21
N ARG A 173 4.37 19.44 15.10
CA ARG A 173 5.62 19.20 14.35
C ARG A 173 6.67 18.42 15.14
N SER A 174 6.29 17.68 16.19
CA SER A 174 7.20 16.77 16.90
C SER A 174 7.19 15.34 16.33
N PHE A 175 8.24 14.58 16.62
CA PHE A 175 8.34 13.15 16.35
C PHE A 175 8.15 12.29 17.60
N LYS A 176 8.53 12.78 18.78
CA LYS A 176 8.51 12.12 20.09
C LYS A 176 9.35 10.83 20.13
N PRO A 177 10.68 10.89 19.88
CA PRO A 177 11.52 9.70 19.70
C PRO A 177 11.60 8.78 20.92
N ASN A 178 11.42 9.32 22.13
CA ASN A 178 11.49 8.55 23.37
C ASN A 178 10.14 7.96 23.80
N GLN A 179 9.05 8.30 23.12
CA GLN A 179 7.73 7.80 23.49
C GLN A 179 7.59 6.30 23.15
N PRO A 180 7.13 5.45 24.09
CA PRO A 180 6.80 4.06 23.81
C PRO A 180 5.72 3.94 22.74
N LEU A 181 5.85 2.94 21.86
CA LEU A 181 4.93 2.73 20.76
C LEU A 181 3.89 1.66 21.09
N THR A 182 2.63 1.91 20.73
CA THR A 182 1.58 0.89 20.89
C THR A 182 1.67 -0.16 19.79
N ARG A 183 1.05 -1.31 20.05
CA ARG A 183 0.99 -2.44 19.11
C ARG A 183 0.31 -2.06 17.80
N ALA A 184 -0.77 -1.27 17.83
CA ALA A 184 -1.43 -0.80 16.61
C ALA A 184 -0.52 0.09 15.78
N HIS A 185 0.11 1.10 16.39
CA HIS A 185 0.98 2.00 15.65
C HIS A 185 2.20 1.29 15.04
N PHE A 186 2.83 0.35 15.77
CA PHE A 186 3.92 -0.43 15.19
C PHE A 186 3.45 -1.25 13.99
N SER A 187 2.27 -1.88 14.11
CA SER A 187 1.67 -2.67 13.03
C SER A 187 1.41 -1.80 11.80
N ALA A 188 0.83 -0.61 11.99
CA ALA A 188 0.60 0.33 10.88
C ALA A 188 1.89 0.75 10.19
N PHE A 189 2.94 1.12 10.94
CA PHE A 189 4.22 1.51 10.34
C PHE A 189 4.92 0.34 9.65
N LEU A 190 4.80 -0.88 10.16
CA LEU A 190 5.32 -2.07 9.50
C LEU A 190 4.61 -2.34 8.18
N ALA A 191 3.28 -2.31 8.14
CA ALA A 191 2.49 -2.49 6.92
C ALA A 191 2.86 -1.46 5.85
N ARG A 192 2.98 -0.19 6.25
CA ARG A 192 3.41 0.91 5.39
C ARG A 192 4.80 0.70 4.81
N ALA A 193 5.75 0.22 5.61
CA ALA A 193 7.10 -0.07 5.15
C ALA A 193 7.13 -1.26 4.17
N MET A 194 6.30 -2.28 4.41
CA MET A 194 6.19 -3.46 3.54
C MET A 194 5.53 -3.18 2.19
N THR A 195 4.61 -2.21 2.14
CA THR A 195 3.79 -1.90 0.96
C THR A 195 4.29 -0.67 0.20
N LEU A 196 5.45 -0.15 0.57
CA LEU A 196 6.03 1.03 -0.05
C LEU A 196 6.35 0.77 -1.53
N THR A 197 5.73 1.55 -2.43
CA THR A 197 5.96 1.46 -3.88
C THR A 197 5.88 2.83 -4.54
N LYS A 198 6.57 3.01 -5.67
CA LYS A 198 6.51 4.23 -6.50
C LYS A 198 6.23 3.85 -7.95
N PRO A 199 5.02 3.34 -8.26
CA PRO A 199 4.65 2.90 -9.59
C PRO A 199 4.50 4.10 -10.53
N ASN A 200 4.77 3.88 -11.81
CA ASN A 200 4.46 4.83 -12.85
C ASN A 200 3.00 4.62 -13.30
N LEU A 201 2.10 5.46 -12.79
CA LEU A 201 0.66 5.32 -13.03
C LEU A 201 0.19 5.88 -14.38
N VAL A 202 1.08 6.49 -15.18
CA VAL A 202 0.71 6.97 -16.52
C VAL A 202 0.72 5.85 -17.55
N LYS A 203 -0.06 6.06 -18.61
CA LYS A 203 -0.11 5.20 -19.79
C LYS A 203 1.20 5.30 -20.60
N ASP A 204 1.65 4.19 -21.17
CA ASP A 204 2.76 4.16 -22.14
C ASP A 204 2.31 4.76 -23.48
N ARG A 205 2.93 5.88 -23.86
CA ARG A 205 2.59 6.72 -25.03
C ARG A 205 2.64 5.98 -26.37
N ARG A 206 3.32 4.83 -26.43
CA ARG A 206 3.47 4.01 -27.65
C ARG A 206 2.21 3.21 -27.98
N PHE A 207 1.29 3.06 -27.03
CA PHE A 207 0.08 2.27 -27.21
C PHE A 207 -1.15 3.14 -27.47
N ILE A 208 -2.12 2.54 -28.14
CA ILE A 208 -3.52 2.94 -28.12
C ILE A 208 -4.22 2.03 -27.12
N TYR A 209 -5.02 2.61 -26.25
CA TYR A 209 -5.77 1.87 -25.23
C TYR A 209 -7.24 1.86 -25.59
N THR A 210 -7.86 0.70 -25.56
CA THR A 210 -9.28 0.54 -25.84
C THR A 210 -9.99 0.14 -24.57
N TYR A 211 -10.94 0.95 -24.11
CA TYR A 211 -11.70 0.73 -22.89
C TYR A 211 -13.17 0.48 -23.19
N ASN A 212 -13.79 -0.39 -22.39
CA ASN A 212 -15.23 -0.41 -22.23
C ASN A 212 -15.60 0.53 -21.08
N TYR A 213 -16.44 1.53 -21.36
CA TYR A 213 -16.92 2.50 -20.38
C TYR A 213 -18.45 2.41 -20.27
N TYR A 214 -18.97 2.23 -19.06
CA TYR A 214 -20.38 2.36 -18.75
C TYR A 214 -20.62 3.69 -18.06
N SER A 215 -21.33 4.59 -18.75
CA SER A 215 -21.71 5.89 -18.20
C SER A 215 -22.85 5.73 -17.21
N LEU A 216 -22.65 6.24 -16.00
CA LEU A 216 -23.68 6.24 -14.96
C LEU A 216 -24.78 7.27 -15.23
N GLY A 217 -24.50 8.32 -16.02
CA GLY A 217 -25.46 9.38 -16.30
C GLY A 217 -26.51 9.01 -17.34
N ASP A 218 -26.12 8.36 -18.44
CA ASP A 218 -27.04 7.97 -19.52
C ASP A 218 -27.29 6.45 -19.61
N HIS A 219 -26.64 5.68 -18.73
CA HIS A 219 -26.75 4.22 -18.63
C HIS A 219 -26.36 3.47 -19.93
N LYS A 220 -25.48 4.05 -20.75
CA LYS A 220 -24.98 3.43 -21.98
C LYS A 220 -23.55 2.92 -21.83
N ARG A 221 -23.21 1.97 -22.69
CA ARG A 221 -21.84 1.49 -22.88
C ARG A 221 -21.21 2.14 -24.10
N TYR A 222 -19.96 2.52 -23.93
CA TYR A 222 -19.11 3.11 -24.94
C TYR A 222 -17.84 2.28 -25.06
N THR A 223 -17.32 2.17 -26.27
CA THR A 223 -15.97 1.68 -26.52
C THR A 223 -15.12 2.89 -26.82
N LEU A 224 -14.14 3.18 -25.97
CA LEU A 224 -13.36 4.41 -26.02
C LEU A 224 -11.90 4.09 -26.36
N ASN A 225 -11.38 4.76 -27.39
CA ASN A 225 -9.97 4.68 -27.77
C ASN A 225 -9.23 5.91 -27.24
N TYR A 226 -8.17 5.64 -26.47
CA TYR A 226 -7.27 6.64 -25.91
C TYR A 226 -5.97 6.59 -26.68
N LYS A 227 -5.62 7.72 -27.31
CA LYS A 227 -4.41 7.85 -28.10
C LYS A 227 -3.62 9.04 -27.60
N TYR A 228 -2.36 8.80 -27.21
CA TYR A 228 -1.46 9.91 -26.86
C TYR A 228 -1.33 10.86 -28.04
N ASP A 229 -1.52 12.14 -27.74
CA ASP A 229 -1.49 13.23 -28.70
C ASP A 229 -0.18 14.02 -28.57
N HIS A 230 0.01 14.74 -27.46
CA HIS A 230 1.22 15.54 -27.21
C HIS A 230 1.47 15.78 -25.70
N PHE A 231 2.57 16.45 -25.38
CA PHE A 231 2.86 16.99 -24.05
C PHE A 231 2.67 18.51 -24.09
N ASP A 232 1.81 19.06 -23.22
CA ASP A 232 1.41 20.47 -23.26
C ASP A 232 2.36 21.42 -22.49
N GLY A 233 3.47 20.89 -21.95
CA GLY A 233 4.38 21.60 -21.06
C GLY A 233 4.20 21.25 -19.57
N LYS A 234 3.07 20.62 -19.21
CA LYS A 234 2.74 20.17 -17.86
C LYS A 234 2.20 18.73 -17.82
N ASN A 235 1.33 18.36 -18.74
CA ASN A 235 0.58 17.11 -18.78
C ASN A 235 0.85 16.35 -20.07
N ASP A 236 0.72 15.02 -19.99
CA ASP A 236 0.46 14.20 -21.16
C ASP A 236 -1.01 14.30 -21.56
N VAL A 237 -1.25 14.73 -22.80
CA VAL A 237 -2.59 14.90 -23.36
C VAL A 237 -2.95 13.67 -24.20
N TRP A 238 -4.08 13.06 -23.87
CA TRP A 238 -4.61 11.88 -24.56
C TRP A 238 -5.95 12.23 -25.19
N THR A 239 -6.07 12.02 -26.50
CA THR A 239 -7.35 12.18 -27.20
C THR A 239 -8.21 10.94 -26.97
N VAL A 240 -9.45 11.14 -26.54
CA VAL A 240 -10.42 10.06 -26.32
C VAL A 240 -11.50 10.11 -27.40
N THR A 241 -11.70 9.00 -28.09
CA THR A 241 -12.68 8.87 -29.19
C THR A 241 -13.61 7.69 -28.95
N ASP A 242 -14.87 7.83 -29.34
CA ASP A 242 -15.80 6.70 -29.42
C ASP A 242 -15.40 5.84 -30.62
N ALA A 243 -15.11 4.56 -30.39
CA ALA A 243 -14.59 3.63 -31.39
C ALA A 243 -15.62 3.29 -32.47
N ASN A 244 -16.92 3.41 -32.20
CA ASN A 244 -17.98 3.10 -33.16
C ASN A 244 -18.22 4.25 -34.13
N THR A 245 -18.12 5.49 -33.64
CA THR A 245 -18.44 6.69 -34.41
C THR A 245 -17.19 7.45 -34.89
N GLY A 246 -16.03 7.18 -34.29
CA GLY A 246 -14.79 7.94 -34.48
C GLY A 246 -14.84 9.36 -33.89
N LYS A 247 -15.93 9.74 -33.22
CA LYS A 247 -16.12 11.08 -32.68
C LYS A 247 -15.26 11.27 -31.43
N ARG A 248 -14.54 12.39 -31.36
CA ARG A 248 -13.85 12.83 -30.13
C ARG A 248 -14.86 13.09 -29.02
N VAL A 249 -14.58 12.57 -27.83
CA VAL A 249 -15.44 12.69 -26.65
C VAL A 249 -14.85 13.72 -25.67
N TYR A 250 -13.60 13.55 -25.26
CA TYR A 250 -12.87 14.43 -24.35
C TYR A 250 -11.35 14.24 -24.51
N TYR A 251 -10.57 15.05 -23.78
CA TYR A 251 -9.16 14.76 -23.49
C TYR A 251 -9.00 14.21 -22.09
N GLU A 252 -8.02 13.34 -21.92
CA GLU A 252 -7.50 12.93 -20.63
C GLU A 252 -6.13 13.57 -20.42
N LEU A 253 -5.94 14.19 -19.26
CA LEU A 253 -4.70 14.84 -18.85
C LEU A 253 -4.06 14.01 -17.75
N LEU A 254 -2.83 13.56 -17.99
CA LEU A 254 -2.04 12.83 -16.99
C LEU A 254 -0.85 13.68 -16.54
N TYR A 255 -0.80 13.96 -15.25
CA TYR A 255 0.31 14.62 -14.59
C TYR A 255 1.15 13.61 -13.82
N ASN A 256 2.46 13.62 -14.06
CA ASN A 256 3.42 12.77 -13.37
C ASN A 256 4.56 13.63 -12.84
N GLY A 257 4.35 14.18 -11.66
CA GLY A 257 5.33 14.95 -10.92
C GLY A 257 6.35 14.07 -10.21
N ILE A 258 7.30 14.71 -9.51
CA ILE A 258 8.32 13.98 -8.77
C ILE A 258 7.69 13.12 -7.67
N ASP A 259 6.75 13.67 -6.89
CA ASP A 259 6.13 13.00 -5.75
C ASP A 259 4.59 13.07 -5.81
N VAL A 260 4.04 13.28 -7.01
CA VAL A 260 2.60 13.48 -7.20
C VAL A 260 2.16 12.87 -8.53
N TYR A 261 1.04 12.16 -8.52
CA TYR A 261 0.29 11.78 -9.71
C TYR A 261 -1.03 12.56 -9.78
N GLY A 262 -1.44 12.98 -10.98
CA GLY A 262 -2.72 13.65 -11.22
C GLY A 262 -3.40 13.17 -12.49
N GLU A 263 -4.71 13.04 -12.47
CA GLU A 263 -5.55 12.63 -13.61
C GLU A 263 -6.81 13.50 -13.69
N ALA A 264 -7.15 13.96 -14.90
CA ALA A 264 -8.33 14.77 -15.16
C ALA A 264 -8.96 14.42 -16.52
N LEU A 265 -10.30 14.45 -16.60
CA LEU A 265 -11.05 14.38 -17.86
C LEU A 265 -11.62 15.75 -18.22
N VAL A 266 -11.33 16.25 -19.42
CA VAL A 266 -11.75 17.60 -19.86
C VAL A 266 -12.45 17.58 -21.22
N THR A 267 -13.61 18.24 -21.31
CA THR A 267 -14.41 18.30 -22.55
C THR A 267 -14.04 19.46 -23.47
N ASP A 268 -13.42 20.51 -22.93
CA ASP A 268 -13.08 21.75 -23.64
C ASP A 268 -11.55 21.93 -23.71
N ASP A 269 -11.07 22.76 -24.66
CA ASP A 269 -9.63 23.04 -24.85
C ASP A 269 -9.03 23.96 -23.76
N ASP A 270 -9.82 24.35 -22.75
CA ASP A 270 -9.33 25.11 -21.59
C ASP A 270 -8.77 24.13 -20.54
N TYR A 271 -7.48 23.82 -20.66
CA TYR A 271 -6.73 22.89 -19.80
C TYR A 271 -6.54 23.39 -18.35
N ALA A 272 -7.37 24.32 -17.88
CA ALA A 272 -7.32 24.95 -16.56
C ALA A 272 -8.03 24.16 -15.44
N SER A 273 -8.21 22.85 -15.59
CA SER A 273 -9.01 22.03 -14.66
C SER A 273 -8.27 21.60 -13.38
N HIS A 274 -9.06 21.39 -12.32
CA HIS A 274 -8.67 20.62 -11.14
C HIS A 274 -8.55 19.13 -11.51
N TYR A 275 -7.62 18.40 -10.90
CA TYR A 275 -7.50 16.95 -11.09
C TYR A 275 -8.60 16.23 -10.32
N ASP A 276 -9.28 15.29 -10.98
CA ASP A 276 -10.29 14.42 -10.38
C ASP A 276 -9.66 13.41 -9.41
N LEU A 277 -8.44 12.97 -9.74
CA LEU A 277 -7.59 12.17 -8.89
C LEU A 277 -6.23 12.85 -8.75
N TYR A 278 -5.82 13.11 -7.51
CA TYR A 278 -4.51 13.68 -7.20
C TYR A 278 -3.93 12.97 -5.99
N ILE A 279 -2.79 12.32 -6.10
CA ILE A 279 -2.23 11.50 -5.01
C ILE A 279 -0.74 11.74 -4.82
N GLN A 280 -0.32 11.77 -3.58
CA GLN A 280 1.10 11.86 -3.22
C GLN A 280 1.76 10.48 -3.34
N THR A 281 2.95 10.44 -3.92
CA THR A 281 3.80 9.24 -4.00
C THR A 281 5.04 9.42 -3.12
N PRO A 282 5.68 8.34 -2.63
CA PRO A 282 5.37 6.93 -2.83
C PRO A 282 4.06 6.47 -2.17
N LEU A 283 3.44 5.46 -2.77
CA LEU A 283 2.22 4.81 -2.28
C LEU A 283 2.55 3.72 -1.27
N ARG A 284 1.60 3.46 -0.38
CA ARG A 284 1.63 2.42 0.65
C ARG A 284 0.20 2.20 1.13
N ILE A 285 -0.09 1.04 1.70
CA ILE A 285 -1.43 0.72 2.17
C ILE A 285 -1.85 1.64 3.33
N GLY A 286 -3.15 1.93 3.44
CA GLY A 286 -3.73 2.75 4.50
C GLY A 286 -3.40 4.25 4.40
N VAL A 287 -2.81 4.68 3.28
CA VAL A 287 -2.74 6.10 2.93
C VAL A 287 -4.16 6.61 2.74
N ILE A 288 -4.54 7.59 3.56
CA ILE A 288 -5.77 8.35 3.45
C ILE A 288 -5.38 9.77 3.03
N GLU A 289 -5.57 10.09 1.76
CA GLU A 289 -5.37 11.45 1.25
C GLU A 289 -6.71 12.21 1.23
N HIS A 290 -6.64 13.54 1.42
CA HIS A 290 -7.70 14.55 1.18
C HIS A 290 -8.80 14.80 2.22
N GLU A 291 -8.63 14.43 3.49
CA GLU A 291 -9.62 14.83 4.52
C GLU A 291 -9.56 16.32 4.90
N ASP A 292 -8.41 16.99 4.77
CA ASP A 292 -8.16 18.31 5.38
C ASP A 292 -7.68 19.41 4.41
N GLU A 293 -7.68 19.20 3.09
CA GLU A 293 -7.26 20.24 2.11
C GLU A 293 -8.46 20.95 1.45
N PRO A 294 -8.72 22.23 1.78
CA PRO A 294 -9.97 22.92 1.43
C PRO A 294 -10.14 23.32 -0.05
N LYS A 295 -9.33 22.82 -1.01
CA LYS A 295 -9.25 23.45 -2.34
C LYS A 295 -9.24 22.56 -3.58
N VAL A 296 -9.22 21.22 -3.50
CA VAL A 296 -9.11 20.41 -4.74
C VAL A 296 -10.16 19.29 -4.85
N THR A 297 -10.54 18.64 -3.74
CA THR A 297 -11.61 17.63 -3.73
C THR A 297 -12.29 17.61 -2.37
N MET A 298 -13.10 18.61 -2.07
CA MET A 298 -13.79 18.70 -0.77
C MET A 298 -14.63 17.43 -0.56
N GLY A 299 -14.33 16.67 0.49
CA GLY A 299 -15.15 15.55 0.93
C GLY A 299 -14.96 14.21 0.20
N SER A 300 -13.83 13.97 -0.49
CA SER A 300 -13.45 12.63 -0.95
C SER A 300 -12.29 12.07 -0.14
N ARG A 301 -12.37 10.79 0.22
CA ARG A 301 -11.34 10.05 0.95
C ARG A 301 -10.77 8.99 0.02
N ILE A 302 -9.46 9.04 -0.22
CA ILE A 302 -8.75 8.06 -1.07
C ILE A 302 -7.94 7.14 -0.18
N THR A 303 -8.27 5.85 -0.18
CA THR A 303 -7.57 4.82 0.57
C THR A 303 -6.83 3.86 -0.36
N VAL A 304 -5.52 3.68 -0.18
CA VAL A 304 -4.78 2.61 -0.86
C VAL A 304 -5.08 1.28 -0.16
N LYS A 305 -5.85 0.41 -0.81
CA LYS A 305 -6.26 -0.91 -0.29
C LYS A 305 -5.24 -2.00 -0.55
N SER A 306 -4.49 -1.89 -1.65
CA SER A 306 -3.42 -2.84 -2.00
C SER A 306 -2.39 -2.18 -2.90
N THR A 307 -1.15 -2.67 -2.84
CA THR A 307 -0.05 -2.25 -3.71
C THR A 307 0.53 -3.39 -4.54
N ASN A 308 -0.08 -4.59 -4.49
CA ASN A 308 0.40 -5.78 -5.17
C ASN A 308 -0.72 -6.79 -5.42
N ASP A 309 -1.89 -6.32 -5.88
CA ASP A 309 -3.04 -7.18 -6.15
C ASP A 309 -2.99 -7.81 -7.54
N THR A 310 -3.94 -8.70 -7.83
CA THR A 310 -4.22 -9.25 -9.15
C THR A 310 -5.60 -8.83 -9.62
N VAL A 311 -5.71 -8.34 -10.85
CA VAL A 311 -6.99 -7.92 -11.45
C VAL A 311 -7.12 -8.43 -12.87
N GLN A 312 -8.27 -8.98 -13.19
CA GLN A 312 -8.65 -9.29 -14.57
C GLN A 312 -9.28 -8.04 -15.21
N ALA A 313 -8.75 -7.60 -16.34
CA ALA A 313 -9.36 -6.58 -17.19
C ALA A 313 -9.28 -7.03 -18.65
N GLY A 314 -10.45 -7.08 -19.32
CA GLY A 314 -10.55 -7.69 -20.65
C GLY A 314 -10.09 -9.15 -20.61
N GLU A 315 -9.23 -9.53 -21.55
CA GLU A 315 -8.65 -10.88 -21.62
C GLU A 315 -7.34 -11.04 -20.82
N VAL A 316 -6.85 -9.97 -20.17
CA VAL A 316 -5.56 -9.97 -19.48
C VAL A 316 -5.72 -10.03 -17.96
N GLN A 317 -4.96 -10.93 -17.34
CA GLN A 317 -4.76 -10.94 -15.88
C GLN A 317 -3.52 -10.11 -15.54
N TYR A 318 -3.72 -8.98 -14.87
CA TYR A 318 -2.65 -8.12 -14.40
C TYR A 318 -2.26 -8.47 -12.97
N THR A 319 -0.96 -8.53 -12.70
CA THR A 319 -0.39 -8.70 -11.35
C THR A 319 0.34 -7.42 -10.93
N GLY A 320 0.46 -7.18 -9.63
CA GLY A 320 1.10 -5.96 -9.12
C GLY A 320 0.19 -4.73 -9.22
N ALA A 321 -1.13 -4.95 -9.22
CA ALA A 321 -2.10 -3.88 -9.29
C ALA A 321 -2.13 -3.07 -7.99
N ILE A 322 -2.16 -1.76 -8.12
CA ILE A 322 -2.47 -0.82 -7.05
C ILE A 322 -3.99 -0.65 -7.00
N VAL A 323 -4.56 -0.82 -5.82
CA VAL A 323 -6.00 -0.69 -5.61
C VAL A 323 -6.27 0.54 -4.77
N PHE A 324 -6.97 1.50 -5.35
CA PHE A 324 -7.51 2.66 -4.65
C PHE A 324 -8.99 2.46 -4.39
N GLU A 325 -9.43 2.81 -3.20
CA GLU A 325 -10.83 2.97 -2.84
C GLU A 325 -11.10 4.45 -2.58
N ILE A 326 -12.06 5.01 -3.30
CA ILE A 326 -12.44 6.41 -3.22
C ILE A 326 -13.87 6.45 -2.69
N THR A 327 -14.04 7.06 -1.51
CA THR A 327 -15.35 7.27 -0.89
C THR A 327 -15.61 8.76 -0.74
N SER A 328 -16.88 9.16 -0.65
CA SER A 328 -17.25 10.55 -0.40
C SER A 328 -17.97 10.69 0.93
N ILE A 329 -17.75 11.79 1.64
CA ILE A 329 -18.55 12.14 2.83
C ILE A 329 -19.98 12.56 2.47
N PHE A 330 -20.25 12.80 1.18
CA PHE A 330 -21.56 13.24 0.70
C PHE A 330 -22.42 12.10 0.15
N THR A 331 -21.84 10.92 -0.11
CA THR A 331 -22.55 9.79 -0.73
C THR A 331 -22.01 8.47 -0.19
N ASP A 332 -22.87 7.46 -0.07
CA ASP A 332 -22.43 6.10 0.27
C ASP A 332 -21.76 5.36 -0.91
N ALA A 333 -21.49 6.06 -2.02
CA ALA A 333 -20.88 5.47 -3.18
C ALA A 333 -19.39 5.18 -2.94
N VAL A 334 -18.98 3.97 -3.34
CA VAL A 334 -17.58 3.51 -3.30
C VAL A 334 -17.11 3.31 -4.73
N THR A 335 -16.01 3.97 -5.08
CA THR A 335 -15.31 3.74 -6.34
C THR A 335 -14.02 3.00 -6.09
N THR A 336 -13.83 1.85 -6.74
CA THR A 336 -12.59 1.07 -6.64
C THR A 336 -11.84 1.13 -7.95
N CYS A 337 -10.62 1.66 -7.93
CA CYS A 337 -9.76 1.80 -9.10
C CYS A 337 -8.58 0.85 -9.02
N TYR A 338 -8.27 0.18 -10.13
CA TYR A 338 -7.12 -0.70 -10.27
C TYR A 338 -6.14 -0.09 -11.27
N TYR A 339 -4.95 0.27 -10.80
CA TYR A 339 -3.86 0.78 -11.63
C TYR A 339 -2.75 -0.25 -11.74
N VAL A 340 -2.07 -0.27 -12.87
CA VAL A 340 -0.91 -1.13 -13.10
C VAL A 340 0.25 -0.30 -13.62
N ASP A 341 1.45 -0.59 -13.11
CA ASP A 341 2.69 0.12 -13.47
C ASP A 341 2.95 0.12 -14.98
N ASN A 342 3.20 1.31 -15.54
CA ASN A 342 3.37 1.54 -16.99
C ASN A 342 2.16 1.11 -17.86
N VAL A 343 0.99 0.93 -17.25
CA VAL A 343 -0.27 0.68 -17.94
C VAL A 343 -1.27 1.79 -17.61
N GLY A 344 -1.34 2.23 -16.34
CA GLY A 344 -2.34 3.15 -15.83
C GLY A 344 -3.60 2.45 -15.32
N LEU A 345 -4.73 3.15 -15.30
CA LEU A 345 -6.02 2.61 -14.88
C LEU A 345 -6.44 1.46 -15.81
N VAL A 346 -6.57 0.25 -15.27
CA VAL A 346 -7.02 -0.93 -16.04
C VAL A 346 -8.47 -1.30 -15.75
N LYS A 347 -8.98 -0.94 -14.56
CA LYS A 347 -10.35 -1.28 -14.17
C LYS A 347 -10.88 -0.31 -13.12
N MET A 348 -12.15 0.06 -13.24
CA MET A 348 -12.87 0.86 -12.25
C MET A 348 -14.24 0.26 -11.97
N LEU A 349 -14.59 0.16 -10.70
CA LEU A 349 -15.91 -0.24 -10.23
C LEU A 349 -16.54 0.93 -9.49
N HIS A 350 -17.86 1.06 -9.61
CA HIS A 350 -18.68 1.98 -8.82
C HIS A 350 -19.79 1.18 -8.15
N ASN A 351 -19.78 1.08 -6.82
CA ASN A 351 -20.65 0.19 -6.04
C ASN A 351 -20.66 -1.23 -6.61
N ASP A 352 -19.47 -1.82 -6.74
CA ASP A 352 -19.19 -3.16 -7.30
C ASP A 352 -19.55 -3.38 -8.77
N LYS A 353 -20.14 -2.39 -9.44
CA LYS A 353 -20.42 -2.45 -10.88
C LYS A 353 -19.22 -1.97 -11.66
N VAL A 354 -18.68 -2.80 -12.56
CA VAL A 354 -17.63 -2.39 -13.49
C VAL A 354 -18.15 -1.26 -14.38
N VAL A 355 -17.54 -0.08 -14.26
CA VAL A 355 -17.86 1.11 -15.04
C VAL A 355 -16.78 1.44 -16.06
N TYR A 356 -15.56 0.93 -15.87
CA TYR A 356 -14.45 1.16 -16.78
C TYR A 356 -13.54 -0.08 -16.79
N GLU A 357 -13.17 -0.55 -17.96
CA GLU A 357 -12.32 -1.74 -18.10
C GLU A 357 -11.48 -1.68 -19.37
N LEU A 358 -10.17 -1.88 -19.22
CA LEU A 358 -9.23 -1.99 -20.34
C LEU A 358 -9.50 -3.29 -21.08
N LEU A 359 -9.82 -3.20 -22.36
CA LEU A 359 -10.07 -4.35 -23.22
C LEU A 359 -8.80 -4.77 -23.95
N ASP A 360 -8.10 -3.82 -24.56
CA ASP A 360 -6.91 -4.06 -25.36
C ASP A 360 -5.94 -2.88 -25.32
N ARG A 361 -4.67 -3.18 -25.59
CA ARG A 361 -3.58 -2.23 -25.68
C ARG A 361 -2.75 -2.52 -26.93
N THR A 362 -3.06 -1.83 -28.01
CA THR A 362 -2.42 -2.06 -29.32
C THR A 362 -1.22 -1.14 -29.51
N LEU A 363 -0.09 -1.67 -29.99
CA LEU A 363 1.05 -0.83 -30.37
C LEU A 363 0.68 0.02 -31.60
N LYS A 364 1.02 1.32 -31.57
CA LYS A 364 0.72 2.27 -32.64
C LYS A 364 1.40 1.96 -33.97
#